data_AF-A0A8J2JLS8-F1
#
_entry.id   AF-A0A8J2JLS8-F1
#
_cell.length_a   1.000
_cell.length_b   1.000
_cell.length_c   1.000
_cell.angle_alpha   90.00
_cell.angle_beta   90.00
_cell.angle_gamma   90.00
#
_symmetry.space_group_name_H-M   'P 1'
#
loop_
_entity.id
_entity.type
_entity.pdbx_description
1 polymer ?
#
loop_
_entity_poly.entity_id
_entity_poly.type
_entity_poly.pdbx_seq_one_letter_code
_entity_poly.pdbx_strand_id
1 'polypeptide(L)'
;MHSIKAIKRRIISGLILLLADSSLLPMNVEDYVEEIQKAFGSFMGHFHEDFHKANLSIAYLQAAVMRLEVIGDNFRTEMHNRSVIISNEHEHDHEQPIHQLKTKLLFHRIINDKLMSLDRAFLSRKSDIFKHLVLGFTNYFLLPTYGHWANSSNSYNHHFPKLREAFLCGRKMTTPPPPDPVLNRLWADEINDCHDWKTTAAQEVAALIRALDAAAAVLQSPLLPEESDSAST
;
A
#
# COMPACT_ATOMS: atom_id res chain seq x y z
N MET A 1 2.47 -9.82 39.15
CA MET A 1 2.30 -10.27 37.75
C MET A 1 1.24 -9.42 37.07
N HIS A 2 1.61 -8.47 36.21
CA HIS A 2 0.62 -7.79 35.38
C HIS A 2 0.12 -8.77 34.31
N SER A 3 -1.19 -9.02 34.30
CA SER A 3 -1.83 -9.89 33.29
C SER A 3 -1.53 -9.35 31.88
N ILE A 4 -1.10 -10.23 30.97
CA ILE A 4 -0.89 -9.90 29.54
C ILE A 4 -2.12 -9.20 28.94
N LYS A 5 -3.32 -9.52 29.45
CA LYS A 5 -4.58 -8.88 29.07
C LYS A 5 -4.64 -7.40 29.45
N ALA A 6 -4.08 -7.02 30.61
CA ALA A 6 -4.02 -5.63 31.06
C ALA A 6 -3.00 -4.79 30.27
N ILE A 7 -1.88 -5.40 29.87
CA ILE A 7 -0.87 -4.76 29.01
C ILE A 7 -1.46 -4.51 27.61
N LYS A 8 -2.09 -5.52 26.99
CA LYS A 8 -2.77 -5.36 25.69
C LYS A 8 -3.84 -4.27 25.72
N ARG A 9 -4.65 -4.20 26.78
CA ARG A 9 -5.68 -3.17 26.93
C ARG A 9 -5.08 -1.77 27.02
N ARG A 10 -3.99 -1.58 27.77
CA ARG A 10 -3.27 -0.29 27.85
C ARG A 10 -2.72 0.15 26.50
N ILE A 11 -2.11 -0.77 25.73
CA ILE A 11 -1.58 -0.48 24.40
C ILE A 11 -2.71 -0.04 23.46
N ILE A 12 -3.80 -0.80 23.40
CA ILE A 12 -4.95 -0.48 22.54
C ILE A 12 -5.56 0.88 22.92
N SER A 13 -5.82 1.12 24.21
CA SER A 13 -6.37 2.41 24.67
C SER A 13 -5.43 3.58 24.37
N GLY A 14 -4.11 3.40 24.57
CA GLY A 14 -3.13 4.44 24.24
C GLY A 14 -3.10 4.77 22.76
N LEU A 15 -3.21 3.76 21.89
CA LEU A 15 -3.21 3.94 20.45
C LEU A 15 -4.49 4.62 19.95
N ILE A 16 -5.65 4.30 20.54
CA ILE A 16 -6.92 5.00 20.26
C ILE A 16 -6.81 6.48 20.64
N LEU A 17 -6.28 6.80 21.83
CA LEU A 17 -6.11 8.18 22.28
C LEU A 17 -5.13 8.93 21.37
N LEU A 18 -4.02 8.30 20.98
CA LEU A 18 -3.05 8.87 20.05
C LEU A 18 -3.69 9.20 18.68
N LEU A 19 -4.55 8.33 18.17
CA LEU A 19 -5.25 8.54 16.89
C LEU A 19 -6.38 9.57 16.99
N ALA A 20 -7.06 9.66 18.15
CA ALA A 20 -8.22 10.52 18.33
C ALA A 20 -7.86 11.96 18.73
N ASP A 21 -6.84 12.15 19.58
CA ASP A 21 -6.52 13.44 20.18
C ASP A 21 -5.35 14.16 19.50
N SER A 22 -4.63 13.50 18.58
CA SER A 22 -3.52 14.13 17.88
C SER A 22 -4.01 15.08 16.78
N SER A 23 -3.51 16.33 16.81
CA SER A 23 -3.84 17.33 15.78
C SER A 23 -3.35 16.94 14.38
N LEU A 24 -2.25 16.17 14.32
CA LEU A 24 -1.72 15.53 13.12
C LEU A 24 -1.81 14.02 13.30
N LEU A 25 -2.32 13.29 12.32
CA LEU A 25 -2.39 11.83 12.40
C LEU A 25 -0.97 11.28 12.58
N PRO A 26 -0.76 10.37 13.56
CA PRO A 26 0.53 9.73 13.80
C PRO A 26 0.79 8.61 12.77
N MET A 27 0.53 8.88 11.49
CA MET A 27 0.85 8.00 10.38
C MET A 27 2.14 8.48 9.72
N ASN A 28 3.13 7.59 9.63
CA ASN A 28 4.36 7.85 8.93
C ASN A 28 4.23 7.39 7.46
N VAL A 29 4.26 8.35 6.53
CA VAL A 29 4.24 8.04 5.09
C VAL A 29 5.53 7.33 4.65
N GLU A 30 6.65 7.66 5.29
CA GLU A 30 7.95 7.06 4.98
C GLU A 30 7.93 5.56 5.22
N ASP A 31 7.51 5.13 6.42
CA ASP A 31 7.39 3.71 6.75
C ASP A 31 6.48 2.99 5.74
N TYR A 32 5.38 3.62 5.32
CA TYR A 32 4.44 3.02 4.37
C TYR A 32 5.07 2.83 2.98
N VAL A 33 5.79 3.84 2.49
CA VAL A 33 6.48 3.81 1.20
C VAL A 33 7.65 2.83 1.23
N GLU A 34 8.45 2.84 2.30
CA GLU A 34 9.59 1.94 2.49
C GLU A 34 9.13 0.47 2.53
N GLU A 35 8.02 0.17 3.22
CA GLU A 35 7.45 -1.17 3.25
C GLU A 35 6.95 -1.62 1.86
N ILE A 36 6.39 -0.72 1.04
CA ILE A 36 6.04 -1.03 -0.37
C ILE A 36 7.29 -1.37 -1.18
N GLN A 37 8.40 -0.63 -1.00
CA GLN A 37 9.64 -0.90 -1.72
C GLN A 37 10.26 -2.24 -1.30
N LYS A 38 10.33 -2.52 0.00
CA LYS A 38 10.81 -3.81 0.53
C LYS A 38 9.94 -4.95 0.00
N ALA A 39 8.63 -4.78 0.03
CA ALA A 39 7.67 -5.73 -0.53
C ALA A 39 7.92 -5.96 -2.03
N PHE A 40 8.13 -4.90 -2.80
CA PHE A 40 8.45 -4.99 -4.23
C PHE A 40 9.77 -5.73 -4.48
N GLY A 41 10.84 -5.37 -3.76
CA GLY A 41 12.14 -6.04 -3.89
C GLY A 41 12.06 -7.53 -3.57
N SER A 42 11.38 -7.89 -2.47
CA SER A 42 11.13 -9.29 -2.11
C SER A 42 10.29 -10.00 -3.17
N PHE A 43 9.21 -9.37 -3.65
CA PHE A 43 8.35 -9.94 -4.69
C PHE A 43 9.11 -10.20 -5.98
N MET A 44 9.93 -9.25 -6.42
CA MET A 44 10.77 -9.40 -7.61
C MET A 44 11.80 -10.51 -7.46
N GLY A 45 12.40 -10.67 -6.28
CA GLY A 45 13.32 -11.79 -5.99
C GLY A 45 12.67 -13.17 -6.17
N HIS A 46 11.35 -13.28 -5.99
CA HIS A 46 10.63 -14.54 -6.15
C HIS A 46 10.02 -14.74 -7.53
N PHE A 47 9.57 -13.68 -8.21
CA PHE A 47 8.74 -13.77 -9.42
C PHE A 47 9.37 -13.17 -10.69
N HIS A 48 10.65 -12.80 -10.67
CA HIS A 48 11.33 -12.21 -11.83
C HIS A 48 11.17 -13.02 -13.12
N GLU A 49 11.33 -14.35 -13.04
CA GLU A 49 11.17 -15.24 -14.20
C GLU A 49 9.73 -15.29 -14.73
N ASP A 50 8.74 -15.16 -13.86
CA ASP A 50 7.33 -15.25 -14.25
C ASP A 50 6.89 -14.04 -15.07
N PHE A 51 7.49 -12.86 -14.82
CA PHE A 51 7.34 -11.70 -15.69
C PHE A 51 7.85 -11.99 -17.11
N HIS A 52 9.03 -12.62 -17.25
CA HIS A 52 9.58 -13.01 -18.55
C HIS A 52 8.69 -14.04 -19.25
N LYS A 53 8.23 -15.08 -18.53
CA LYS A 53 7.31 -16.11 -19.07
C LYS A 53 5.98 -15.52 -19.52
N ALA A 54 5.50 -14.48 -18.84
CA ALA A 54 4.29 -13.75 -19.18
C ALA A 54 4.49 -12.69 -20.27
N ASN A 55 5.73 -12.43 -20.71
CA ASN A 55 6.09 -11.31 -21.60
C ASN A 55 5.65 -9.95 -21.03
N LEU A 56 5.83 -9.75 -19.72
CA LEU A 56 5.48 -8.53 -19.00
C LEU A 56 6.72 -7.72 -18.66
N SER A 57 6.69 -6.43 -18.96
CA SER A 57 7.77 -5.51 -18.58
C SER A 57 7.67 -5.13 -17.10
N ILE A 58 8.74 -5.39 -16.36
CA ILE A 58 8.90 -4.99 -14.96
C ILE A 58 9.10 -3.46 -14.84
N ALA A 59 9.66 -2.84 -15.88
CA ALA A 59 10.13 -1.45 -15.84
C ALA A 59 9.03 -0.45 -15.44
N TYR A 60 7.79 -0.65 -15.92
CA TYR A 60 6.68 0.25 -15.58
C TYR A 60 6.26 0.16 -14.11
N LEU A 61 6.27 -1.05 -13.55
CA LEU A 61 5.94 -1.27 -12.14
C LEU A 61 7.05 -0.74 -11.24
N GLN A 62 8.31 -0.99 -11.58
CA GLN A 62 9.45 -0.43 -10.88
C GLN A 62 9.44 1.10 -10.90
N ALA A 63 9.17 1.71 -12.05
CA ALA A 63 9.07 3.16 -12.17
C ALA A 63 7.93 3.74 -11.31
N ALA A 64 6.80 3.04 -11.19
CA ALA A 64 5.69 3.47 -10.32
C ALA A 64 6.08 3.44 -8.84
N VAL A 65 6.80 2.40 -8.39
CA VAL A 65 7.32 2.32 -7.02
C VAL A 65 8.32 3.45 -6.74
N MET A 66 9.26 3.71 -7.66
CA MET A 66 10.22 4.81 -7.52
C MET A 66 9.55 6.20 -7.52
N ARG A 67 8.50 6.39 -8.32
CA ARG A 67 7.73 7.65 -8.28
C ARG A 67 7.08 7.87 -6.91
N LEU A 68 6.47 6.83 -6.34
CA LEU A 68 5.85 6.92 -5.02
C LEU A 68 6.90 7.24 -3.94
N GLU A 69 8.09 6.66 -4.02
CA GLU A 69 9.23 6.98 -3.15
C GLU A 69 9.58 8.47 -3.19
N VAL A 70 9.94 8.97 -4.36
CA VAL A 70 10.36 10.37 -4.54
C VAL A 70 9.27 11.33 -4.08
N ILE A 71 8.00 11.02 -4.38
CA ILE A 71 6.88 11.85 -3.98
C ILE A 71 6.61 11.78 -2.48
N GLY A 72 6.79 10.60 -1.85
CA GLY A 72 6.70 10.44 -0.40
C GLY A 72 7.75 11.27 0.34
N ASP A 73 8.99 11.26 -0.15
CA ASP A 73 10.09 12.06 0.40
C ASP A 73 9.84 13.57 0.28
N ASN A 74 9.34 14.00 -0.88
CA ASN A 74 8.97 15.40 -1.11
C ASN A 74 7.83 15.82 -0.18
N PHE A 75 6.81 14.99 -0.03
CA PHE A 75 5.68 15.25 0.86
C PHE A 75 6.13 15.38 2.33
N ARG A 76 7.01 14.49 2.80
CA ARG A 76 7.61 14.58 4.14
C ARG A 76 8.36 15.89 4.34
N THR A 77 9.19 16.25 3.37
CA THR A 77 9.99 17.49 3.41
C THR A 77 9.08 18.72 3.44
N GLU A 78 8.03 18.73 2.62
CA GLU A 78 7.04 19.82 2.59
C GLU A 78 6.28 19.93 3.92
N MET A 79 5.83 18.81 4.49
CA MET A 79 5.18 18.79 5.80
C MET A 79 6.09 19.37 6.89
N HIS A 80 7.36 18.96 6.91
CA HIS A 80 8.33 19.46 7.89
C HIS A 80 8.56 20.97 7.74
N ASN A 81 8.85 21.43 6.53
CA ASN A 81 9.13 22.83 6.25
C ASN A 81 7.96 23.75 6.62
N ARG A 82 6.73 23.38 6.21
CA ARG A 82 5.53 24.17 6.54
C ARG A 82 5.18 24.14 8.02
N SER A 83 5.45 23.03 8.73
CA SER A 83 5.27 22.96 10.18
C SER A 83 6.20 23.91 10.93
N VAL A 84 7.45 24.07 10.45
CA VAL A 84 8.41 25.03 11.00
C VAL A 84 7.98 26.48 10.71
N ILE A 85 7.56 26.79 9.48
CA ILE A 85 7.11 28.14 9.10
C ILE A 85 5.93 28.60 9.96
N ILE A 86 4.89 27.77 10.08
CA ILE A 86 3.69 28.07 10.87
C ILE A 86 4.02 28.22 12.37
N SER A 87 5.11 27.61 12.85
CA SER A 87 5.55 27.74 14.24
C SER A 87 6.35 29.02 14.49
N ASN A 88 7.08 29.53 13.48
CA ASN A 88 7.89 30.75 13.59
C ASN A 88 7.05 32.03 13.40
N GLU A 89 5.97 32.00 12.61
CA GLU A 89 5.02 33.11 12.47
C GLU A 89 4.31 33.47 13.79
N HIS A 90 4.40 32.61 14.81
CA HIS A 90 3.88 32.86 16.16
C HIS A 90 4.74 33.81 17.00
N GLU A 91 6.00 34.08 16.63
CA GLU A 91 6.91 34.88 17.47
C GLU A 91 6.96 36.38 17.09
N HIS A 92 6.34 36.81 15.99
CA HIS A 92 6.56 38.18 15.47
C HIS A 92 5.35 39.08 15.21
N ASP A 93 4.10 38.61 15.30
CA ASP A 93 2.93 39.50 15.08
C ASP A 93 1.91 39.45 16.23
N HIS A 94 1.80 40.57 16.94
CA HIS A 94 0.94 40.72 18.12
C HIS A 94 -0.56 40.90 17.83
N GLU A 95 -1.02 40.87 16.56
CA GLU A 95 -2.39 41.32 16.25
C GLU A 95 -3.34 40.37 15.47
N GLN A 96 -2.93 39.17 15.00
CA GLN A 96 -3.90 38.25 14.34
C GLN A 96 -3.81 36.75 14.75
N PRO A 97 -3.95 36.43 16.04
CA PRO A 97 -3.87 35.05 16.54
C PRO A 97 -4.96 34.10 15.97
N ILE A 98 -6.12 34.63 15.57
CA ILE A 98 -7.24 33.81 15.08
C ILE A 98 -7.01 33.34 13.63
N HIS A 99 -6.41 34.18 12.77
CA HIS A 99 -6.16 33.83 11.37
C HIS A 99 -5.08 32.75 11.26
N GLN A 100 -3.96 32.94 11.99
CA GLN A 100 -2.86 31.97 12.04
C GLN A 100 -3.29 30.61 12.60
N LEU A 101 -4.12 30.60 13.65
CA LEU A 101 -4.68 29.36 14.21
C LEU A 101 -5.55 28.62 13.18
N LYS A 102 -6.36 29.35 12.40
CA LYS A 102 -7.17 28.75 11.33
C LYS A 102 -6.29 28.15 10.22
N THR A 103 -5.24 28.84 9.80
CA THR A 103 -4.30 28.33 8.77
C THR A 103 -3.61 27.06 9.25
N LYS A 104 -3.13 27.03 10.50
CA LYS A 104 -2.53 25.84 11.11
C LYS A 104 -3.49 24.65 11.18
N LEU A 105 -4.73 24.89 11.63
CA LEU A 105 -5.75 23.84 11.71
C LEU A 105 -6.16 23.31 10.33
N LEU A 106 -6.29 24.20 9.34
CA LEU A 106 -6.60 23.81 7.96
C LEU A 106 -5.45 22.99 7.35
N PHE A 107 -4.21 23.42 7.56
CA PHE A 107 -3.01 22.71 7.12
C PHE A 107 -2.94 21.29 7.71
N HIS A 108 -3.13 21.14 9.02
CA HIS A 108 -3.19 19.82 9.65
C HIS A 108 -4.33 18.97 9.10
N ARG A 109 -5.49 19.58 8.84
CA ARG A 109 -6.64 18.87 8.25
C ARG A 109 -6.32 18.34 6.85
N ILE A 110 -5.70 19.14 5.99
CA ILE A 110 -5.31 18.73 4.63
C ILE A 110 -4.32 17.56 4.68
N ILE A 111 -3.33 17.62 5.57
CA ILE A 111 -2.40 16.51 5.77
C ILE A 111 -3.16 15.26 6.22
N ASN A 112 -4.00 15.36 7.24
CA ASN A 112 -4.75 14.21 7.76
C ASN A 112 -5.63 13.59 6.69
N ASP A 113 -6.34 14.40 5.89
CA ASP A 113 -7.19 13.92 4.80
C ASP A 113 -6.37 13.21 3.71
N LYS A 114 -5.16 13.69 3.40
CA LYS A 114 -4.24 12.99 2.49
C LYS A 114 -3.73 11.67 3.06
N LEU A 115 -3.29 11.64 4.32
CA LEU A 115 -2.82 10.42 4.99
C LEU A 115 -3.92 9.36 5.03
N MET A 116 -5.16 9.75 5.34
CA MET A 116 -6.31 8.85 5.28
C MET A 116 -6.64 8.38 3.85
N SER A 117 -6.41 9.23 2.84
CA SER A 117 -6.70 8.91 1.44
C SER A 117 -5.63 8.06 0.78
N LEU A 118 -4.40 8.07 1.31
CA LEU A 118 -3.28 7.27 0.81
C LEU A 118 -3.62 5.77 0.82
N ASP A 119 -4.08 5.25 1.95
CA ASP A 119 -4.43 3.83 2.08
C ASP A 119 -5.60 3.44 1.15
N ARG A 120 -6.56 4.36 0.97
CA ARG A 120 -7.71 4.17 0.07
C ARG A 120 -7.30 4.08 -1.39
N ALA A 121 -6.20 4.71 -1.80
CA ALA A 121 -5.71 4.65 -3.18
C ALA A 121 -5.35 3.23 -3.62
N PHE A 122 -5.05 2.34 -2.67
CA PHE A 122 -4.73 0.94 -2.93
C PHE A 122 -5.94 0.01 -2.97
N LEU A 123 -7.17 0.53 -2.84
CA LEU A 123 -8.39 -0.28 -2.89
C LEU A 123 -8.87 -0.47 -4.34
N SER A 124 -8.92 -1.73 -4.75
CA SER A 124 -9.52 -2.15 -6.02
C SER A 124 -11.05 -2.01 -5.99
N ARG A 125 -11.60 -1.45 -7.06
CA ARG A 125 -13.06 -1.40 -7.30
C ARG A 125 -13.63 -2.73 -7.80
N LYS A 126 -12.77 -3.66 -8.25
CA LYS A 126 -13.18 -4.91 -8.90
C LYS A 126 -13.26 -6.11 -7.95
N SER A 127 -12.80 -5.96 -6.71
CA SER A 127 -12.75 -7.07 -5.74
C SER A 127 -13.85 -6.92 -4.72
N ASP A 128 -14.59 -7.98 -4.41
CA ASP A 128 -15.71 -7.89 -3.46
C ASP A 128 -15.26 -8.10 -2.00
N ILE A 129 -14.22 -8.92 -1.78
CA ILE A 129 -13.79 -9.36 -0.44
C ILE A 129 -12.44 -8.72 -0.06
N PHE A 130 -11.35 -9.07 -0.75
CA PHE A 130 -10.02 -8.52 -0.50
C PHE A 130 -9.70 -7.44 -1.53
N LYS A 131 -9.92 -6.17 -1.16
CA LYS A 131 -9.80 -5.02 -2.07
C LYS A 131 -8.40 -4.45 -2.18
N HIS A 132 -7.59 -4.59 -1.14
CA HIS A 132 -6.32 -3.90 -1.06
C HIS A 132 -5.27 -4.58 -1.97
N LEU A 133 -4.67 -3.81 -2.87
CA LEU A 133 -3.83 -4.30 -3.97
C LEU A 133 -2.38 -4.59 -3.56
N VAL A 134 -1.89 -3.92 -2.51
CA VAL A 134 -0.54 -4.13 -1.97
C VAL A 134 -0.60 -5.18 -0.87
N LEU A 135 -1.30 -4.90 0.23
CA LEU A 135 -1.53 -5.81 1.34
C LEU A 135 -2.80 -6.66 1.14
N GLY A 136 -2.74 -7.94 1.46
CA GLY A 136 -3.93 -8.78 1.52
C GLY A 136 -3.63 -10.26 1.70
N PHE A 137 -4.69 -11.06 1.59
CA PHE A 137 -4.59 -12.52 1.60
C PHE A 137 -4.72 -13.04 0.18
N THR A 138 -4.01 -14.12 -0.11
CA THR A 138 -4.30 -14.92 -1.28
C THR A 138 -5.47 -15.86 -0.97
N ASN A 139 -6.37 -16.07 -1.91
CA ASN A 139 -7.49 -17.01 -1.85
C ASN A 139 -7.02 -18.47 -1.73
N TYR A 140 -5.73 -18.75 -1.96
CA TYR A 140 -5.14 -20.08 -1.77
C TYR A 140 -5.18 -20.58 -0.32
N PHE A 141 -5.45 -19.73 0.68
CA PHE A 141 -5.65 -20.19 2.07
C PHE A 141 -6.97 -20.95 2.30
N LEU A 142 -7.89 -20.97 1.33
CA LEU A 142 -9.17 -21.68 1.44
C LEU A 142 -9.19 -23.06 0.75
N LEU A 143 -8.10 -23.47 0.09
CA LEU A 143 -7.97 -24.80 -0.49
C LEU A 143 -7.09 -25.68 0.41
N PRO A 144 -7.52 -26.90 0.79
CA PRO A 144 -6.69 -27.84 1.50
C PRO A 144 -5.64 -28.38 0.53
N THR A 145 -4.53 -27.64 0.33
CA THR A 145 -3.42 -28.12 -0.47
C THR A 145 -2.71 -29.26 0.27
N TYR A 146 -2.90 -30.47 -0.26
CA TYR A 146 -2.12 -31.66 0.06
C TYR A 146 -0.61 -31.36 0.03
N GLY A 147 0.05 -31.61 1.16
CA GLY A 147 1.48 -31.97 1.22
C GLY A 147 2.49 -30.85 0.93
N HIS A 148 3.29 -30.54 1.95
CA HIS A 148 4.64 -29.96 1.88
C HIS A 148 4.90 -28.44 1.91
N TRP A 149 3.90 -27.55 1.95
CA TRP A 149 4.15 -26.11 2.21
C TRP A 149 3.64 -25.61 3.57
N ALA A 150 2.96 -26.47 4.35
CA ALA A 150 2.37 -26.12 5.64
C ALA A 150 3.36 -26.07 6.82
N ASN A 151 4.66 -26.02 6.58
CA ASN A 151 5.69 -25.87 7.61
C ASN A 151 6.42 -24.51 7.58
N SER A 152 5.95 -23.55 6.77
CA SER A 152 6.39 -22.17 6.93
C SER A 152 5.42 -21.42 7.84
N SER A 153 5.72 -21.39 9.13
CA SER A 153 5.25 -20.41 10.11
C SER A 153 5.75 -18.98 9.79
N ASN A 154 5.76 -18.58 8.52
CA ASN A 154 6.28 -17.29 8.07
C ASN A 154 5.14 -16.49 7.43
N SER A 155 4.51 -15.69 8.29
CA SER A 155 3.50 -14.65 8.09
C SER A 155 3.94 -13.50 7.14
N TYR A 156 4.73 -13.75 6.10
CA TYR A 156 5.46 -12.69 5.37
C TYR A 156 5.14 -12.52 3.89
N ASN A 157 4.13 -13.22 3.35
CA ASN A 157 3.82 -13.18 1.91
C ASN A 157 2.42 -12.61 1.60
N HIS A 158 2.09 -11.48 2.22
CA HIS A 158 0.82 -10.77 2.04
C HIS A 158 0.87 -9.67 0.96
N HIS A 159 1.99 -9.56 0.26
CA HIS A 159 2.21 -8.50 -0.73
C HIS A 159 1.82 -8.92 -2.15
N PHE A 160 1.12 -8.02 -2.83
CA PHE A 160 0.60 -8.14 -4.19
C PHE A 160 -0.16 -9.45 -4.42
N PRO A 161 -1.17 -9.76 -3.57
CA PRO A 161 -1.75 -11.10 -3.49
C PRO A 161 -2.30 -11.61 -4.82
N LYS A 162 -3.04 -10.79 -5.56
CA LYS A 162 -3.64 -11.21 -6.84
C LYS A 162 -2.61 -11.41 -7.96
N LEU A 163 -1.59 -10.55 -8.01
CA LEU A 163 -0.50 -10.71 -8.96
C LEU A 163 0.31 -11.97 -8.67
N ARG A 164 0.56 -12.24 -7.38
CA ARG A 164 1.17 -13.49 -6.91
C ARG A 164 0.36 -14.70 -7.36
N GLU A 165 -0.96 -14.67 -7.16
CA GLU A 165 -1.85 -15.76 -7.57
C GLU A 165 -1.75 -16.04 -9.06
N ALA A 166 -1.78 -15.00 -9.89
CA ALA A 166 -1.65 -15.16 -11.34
C ALA A 166 -0.32 -15.83 -11.72
N PHE A 167 0.80 -15.43 -11.11
CA PHE A 167 2.08 -16.09 -11.38
C PHE A 167 2.16 -17.52 -10.85
N LEU A 168 1.60 -17.80 -9.68
CA LEU A 168 1.51 -19.18 -9.16
C LEU A 168 0.69 -20.07 -10.08
N CYS A 169 -0.42 -19.56 -10.63
CA CYS A 169 -1.19 -20.24 -11.68
C CYS A 169 -0.32 -20.56 -12.90
N GLY A 170 0.47 -19.59 -13.38
CA GLY A 170 1.40 -19.81 -14.49
C GLY A 170 2.42 -20.92 -14.24
N ARG A 171 2.94 -21.01 -13.01
CA ARG A 171 3.84 -22.11 -12.62
C ARG A 171 3.14 -23.46 -12.63
N LYS A 172 1.91 -23.55 -12.09
CA LYS A 172 1.11 -24.79 -12.09
C LYS A 172 0.95 -25.36 -13.50
N MET A 173 0.68 -24.51 -14.49
CA MET A 173 0.54 -24.95 -15.89
C MET A 173 1.81 -25.56 -16.49
N THR A 174 2.99 -25.25 -15.93
CA THR A 174 4.27 -25.81 -16.38
C THR A 174 4.73 -27.02 -15.58
N THR A 175 3.99 -27.39 -14.53
CA THR A 175 4.33 -28.52 -13.66
C THR A 175 3.76 -29.80 -14.28
N PRO A 176 4.47 -30.94 -14.28
CA PRO A 176 3.88 -32.19 -14.75
C PRO A 176 2.71 -32.63 -13.83
N PRO A 177 1.70 -33.33 -14.38
CA PRO A 177 0.59 -33.86 -13.58
C PRO A 177 1.10 -34.87 -12.53
N PRO A 178 0.45 -34.95 -11.36
CA PRO A 178 0.78 -35.97 -10.38
C PRO A 178 0.44 -37.38 -10.93
N PRO A 179 1.24 -38.41 -10.59
CA PRO A 179 1.04 -39.76 -11.09
C PRO A 179 -0.20 -40.45 -10.51
N ASP A 180 -0.72 -39.95 -9.39
CA ASP A 180 -1.94 -40.46 -8.76
C ASP A 180 -3.19 -39.99 -9.52
N PRO A 181 -4.11 -40.90 -9.91
CA PRO A 181 -5.25 -40.56 -10.77
C PRO A 181 -6.32 -39.70 -10.09
N VAL A 182 -6.42 -39.72 -8.74
CA VAL A 182 -7.34 -38.85 -8.00
C VAL A 182 -6.76 -37.44 -7.93
N LEU A 183 -5.47 -37.33 -7.61
CA LEU A 183 -4.77 -36.05 -7.62
C LEU A 183 -4.69 -35.43 -9.02
N ASN A 184 -4.57 -36.25 -10.07
CA ASN A 184 -4.53 -35.77 -11.45
C ASN A 184 -5.85 -35.12 -11.87
N ARG A 185 -7.01 -35.67 -11.43
CA ARG A 185 -8.30 -35.03 -11.70
C ARG A 185 -8.42 -33.67 -11.02
N LEU A 186 -8.06 -33.60 -9.74
CA LEU A 186 -8.08 -32.33 -8.99
C LEU A 186 -7.12 -31.29 -9.59
N TRP A 187 -5.93 -31.73 -10.02
CA TRP A 187 -4.95 -30.89 -10.68
C TRP A 187 -5.44 -30.38 -12.05
N ALA A 188 -6.14 -31.22 -12.81
CA ALA A 188 -6.71 -30.83 -14.10
C ALA A 188 -7.80 -29.77 -13.96
N ASP A 189 -8.67 -29.90 -12.94
CA ASP A 189 -9.69 -28.90 -12.62
C ASP A 189 -9.03 -27.57 -12.22
N GLU A 190 -8.02 -27.61 -11.34
CA GLU A 190 -7.28 -26.40 -10.93
C GLU A 190 -6.52 -25.70 -12.08
N ILE A 191 -6.05 -26.45 -13.08
CA ILE A 191 -5.35 -25.86 -14.23
C ILE A 191 -6.29 -25.19 -15.21
N ASN A 192 -7.50 -25.71 -15.39
CA ASN A 192 -8.49 -25.07 -16.23
C ASN A 192 -8.79 -23.64 -15.74
N ASP A 193 -8.81 -23.43 -14.41
CA ASP A 193 -8.96 -22.11 -13.80
C ASP A 193 -7.76 -21.17 -14.04
N CYS A 194 -6.58 -21.73 -14.36
CA CYS A 194 -5.35 -20.99 -14.61
C CYS A 194 -5.09 -20.68 -16.09
N HIS A 195 -5.98 -21.05 -17.03
CA HIS A 195 -5.76 -20.89 -18.47
C HIS A 195 -5.36 -19.46 -18.89
N ASP A 196 -5.98 -18.46 -18.27
CA ASP A 196 -5.79 -17.05 -18.63
C ASP A 196 -4.81 -16.31 -17.71
N TRP A 197 -3.93 -17.02 -17.01
CA TRP A 197 -3.04 -16.44 -15.99
C TRP A 197 -2.17 -15.28 -16.50
N LYS A 198 -1.72 -15.30 -17.76
CA LYS A 198 -0.93 -14.21 -18.34
C LYS A 198 -1.75 -12.93 -18.46
N THR A 199 -2.98 -13.07 -18.93
CA THR A 199 -3.94 -11.95 -19.04
C THR A 199 -4.27 -11.40 -17.66
N THR A 200 -4.52 -12.27 -16.68
CA THR A 200 -4.75 -11.87 -15.28
C THR A 200 -3.54 -11.15 -14.71
N ALA A 201 -2.32 -11.69 -14.88
CA ALA A 201 -1.09 -11.04 -14.41
C ALA A 201 -0.91 -9.65 -15.03
N ALA A 202 -1.16 -9.49 -16.35
CA ALA A 202 -1.09 -8.20 -17.01
C ALA A 202 -2.08 -7.19 -16.43
N GLN A 203 -3.32 -7.63 -16.16
CA GLN A 203 -4.36 -6.79 -15.56
C GLN A 203 -4.00 -6.36 -14.14
N GLU A 204 -3.45 -7.27 -13.35
CA GLU A 204 -3.03 -6.99 -11.97
C GLU A 204 -1.81 -6.07 -11.91
N VAL A 205 -0.81 -6.24 -12.79
CA VAL A 205 0.30 -5.28 -12.95
C VAL A 205 -0.24 -3.88 -13.28
N ALA A 206 -1.15 -3.79 -14.25
CA ALA A 206 -1.73 -2.51 -14.63
C ALA A 206 -2.57 -1.88 -13.51
N ALA A 207 -3.28 -2.69 -12.71
CA ALA A 207 -4.04 -2.22 -11.56
C ALA A 207 -3.11 -1.69 -10.46
N LEU A 208 -2.01 -2.39 -10.18
CA LEU A 208 -1.04 -1.99 -9.19
C LEU A 208 -0.32 -0.69 -9.58
N ILE A 209 0.09 -0.54 -10.85
CA ILE A 209 0.68 0.70 -11.36
C ILE A 209 -0.29 1.88 -11.15
N ARG A 210 -1.56 1.72 -11.53
CA ARG A 210 -2.57 2.78 -11.32
C ARG A 210 -2.77 3.12 -9.86
N ALA A 211 -2.71 2.14 -8.96
CA ALA A 211 -2.85 2.36 -7.52
C ALA A 211 -1.65 3.13 -6.94
N LEU A 212 -0.43 2.76 -7.34
CA LEU A 212 0.80 3.48 -6.97
C LEU A 212 0.77 4.93 -7.49
N ASP A 213 0.38 5.14 -8.74
CA ASP A 213 0.27 6.48 -9.32
C ASP A 213 -0.86 7.31 -8.66
N ALA A 214 -1.98 6.68 -8.28
CA ALA A 214 -3.03 7.35 -7.54
C ALA A 214 -2.58 7.74 -6.12
N ALA A 215 -1.87 6.86 -5.43
CA ALA A 215 -1.27 7.13 -4.12
C ALA A 215 -0.27 8.30 -4.19
N ALA A 216 0.59 8.29 -5.21
CA ALA A 216 1.50 9.39 -5.49
C ALA A 216 0.76 10.71 -5.74
N ALA A 217 -0.32 10.71 -6.54
CA ALA A 217 -1.10 11.91 -6.81
C ALA A 217 -1.77 12.51 -5.54
N VAL A 218 -2.22 11.65 -4.60
CA VAL A 218 -2.75 12.09 -3.30
C VAL A 218 -1.70 12.87 -2.53
N LEU A 219 -0.46 12.39 -2.52
CA LEU A 219 0.65 13.03 -1.82
C LEU A 219 1.10 14.32 -2.52
N GLN A 220 1.14 14.34 -3.85
CA GLN A 220 1.66 15.46 -4.65
C GLN A 220 0.77 16.71 -4.66
N SER A 221 -0.50 16.61 -4.30
CA SER A 221 -1.41 17.78 -4.31
C SER A 221 -0.87 18.93 -3.43
N PRO A 222 -1.09 20.22 -3.72
CA PRO A 222 -0.56 21.29 -2.89
C PRO A 222 -1.16 21.24 -1.46
N LEU A 223 -0.34 21.49 -0.43
CA LEU A 223 -0.79 21.47 0.98
C LEU A 223 -1.60 22.70 1.39
N LEU A 224 -1.46 23.81 0.68
CA LEU A 224 -2.35 24.97 0.69
C LEU A 224 -2.39 25.52 -0.74
N PRO A 225 -3.52 26.05 -1.23
CA PRO A 225 -3.46 26.92 -2.40
C PRO A 225 -2.49 28.05 -2.07
N GLU A 226 -1.55 28.32 -2.97
CA GLU A 226 -0.86 29.61 -2.92
C GLU A 226 -1.97 30.66 -2.90
N GLU A 227 -1.94 31.57 -1.93
CA GLU A 227 -2.74 32.79 -2.05
C GLU A 227 -2.25 33.39 -3.36
N SER A 228 -3.02 33.17 -4.43
CA SER A 228 -2.78 33.83 -5.68
C SER A 228 -2.63 35.29 -5.32
N ASP A 229 -1.50 35.88 -5.68
CA ASP A 229 -1.28 37.31 -5.72
C ASP A 229 -2.37 37.92 -6.62
N SER A 230 -3.59 38.01 -6.10
CA SER A 230 -4.61 38.96 -6.54
C SER A 230 -4.27 40.27 -5.86
N ALA A 231 -3.05 40.74 -6.11
CA ALA A 231 -2.64 42.11 -5.90
C ALA A 231 -2.36 42.68 -7.30
N SER A 232 -2.85 43.90 -7.52
CA SER A 232 -2.60 44.80 -8.64
C SER A 232 -3.45 44.67 -9.92
N THR A 233 -4.71 45.11 -9.82
CA THR A 233 -5.21 46.17 -10.72
C THR A 233 -5.74 47.33 -9.90
#